data_AF-K2FFL7-F1
#
_entry.id   AF-K2FFL7-F1
#
_cell.length_a   1.000
_cell.length_b   1.000
_cell.length_c   1.000
_cell.angle_alpha   90.00
_cell.angle_beta   90.00
_cell.angle_gamma   90.00
#
_symmetry.space_group_name_H-M   'P 1'
#
loop_
_entity.id
_entity.type
_entity.pdbx_description
1 polymer ?
#
loop_
_entity_poly.entity_id
_entity_poly.type
_entity_poly.pdbx_seq_one_letter_code
_entity_poly.pdbx_strand_id
1 'polypeptide(L)'
;MNGYHYFSESSFYQDPPITHIFAAYKRLPKPYIRCKQTCKPLADYLKIPIDTSYQPTQIDKLAKEILANPKYNDRTVLICWDHYHIPSLIKAFGAEEPGTWDNDIYDQVYVLTFQKDAKPQVQKILQQLMYGDRTTFSASLTALPEIAAPCPKED
;
A
#
# COMPACT_ATOMS: atom_id res chain seq x y z
N MET A 1 15.74 16.92 -7.65
CA MET A 1 14.45 17.34 -7.07
C MET A 1 13.61 16.09 -7.00
N ASN A 2 13.51 15.45 -5.83
CA ASN A 2 12.69 14.25 -5.69
C ASN A 2 11.25 14.73 -5.45
N GLY A 3 10.40 14.61 -6.47
CA GLY A 3 9.00 14.93 -6.35
C GLY A 3 8.30 13.95 -5.42
N TYR A 4 7.41 14.45 -4.57
CA TYR A 4 6.51 13.65 -3.77
C TYR A 4 5.47 13.03 -4.69
N HIS A 5 5.70 11.80 -5.14
CA HIS A 5 4.85 11.18 -6.14
C HIS A 5 3.76 10.34 -5.48
N TYR A 6 2.59 10.94 -5.24
CA TYR A 6 1.38 10.16 -5.04
C TYR A 6 1.10 9.32 -6.29
N PHE A 7 0.39 8.19 -6.15
CA PHE A 7 0.20 7.21 -7.23
C PHE A 7 -0.23 7.80 -8.57
N SER A 8 -1.01 8.89 -8.55
CA SER A 8 -1.51 9.58 -9.74
C SER A 8 -0.46 10.37 -10.51
N GLU A 9 0.67 10.74 -9.93
CA GLU A 9 1.65 11.65 -10.56
C GLU A 9 2.87 10.93 -11.12
N SER A 10 3.09 9.67 -10.74
CA SER A 10 4.19 8.88 -11.28
C SER A 10 3.75 8.13 -12.53
N SER A 11 4.46 8.33 -13.64
CA SER A 11 4.29 7.54 -14.87
C SER A 11 4.45 6.04 -14.60
N PHE A 12 5.23 5.67 -13.58
CA PHE A 12 5.42 4.30 -13.12
C PHE A 12 4.10 3.57 -12.80
N TYR A 13 3.06 4.27 -12.36
CA TYR A 13 1.75 3.67 -12.05
C TYR A 13 0.71 3.87 -13.16
N GLN A 14 1.08 4.56 -14.24
CA GLN A 14 0.20 4.86 -15.36
C GLN A 14 0.45 3.96 -16.57
N ASP A 15 1.57 3.25 -16.61
CA ASP A 15 1.93 2.33 -17.69
C ASP A 15 2.40 0.97 -17.15
N PRO A 16 1.53 -0.06 -17.10
CA PRO A 16 0.12 -0.03 -17.48
C PRO A 16 -0.75 0.69 -16.44
N PRO A 17 -1.92 1.24 -16.83
CA PRO A 17 -2.73 2.07 -15.94
C PRO A 17 -3.36 1.24 -14.81
N ILE A 18 -3.54 1.89 -13.66
CA ILE A 18 -4.39 1.37 -12.58
C ILE A 18 -5.83 1.31 -13.09
N THR A 19 -6.41 0.12 -13.10
CA THR A 19 -7.80 -0.10 -13.56
C THR A 19 -8.72 -0.69 -12.50
N HIS A 20 -8.14 -1.30 -11.47
CA HIS A 20 -8.88 -1.97 -10.40
C HIS A 20 -8.25 -1.62 -9.07
N ILE A 21 -9.11 -1.43 -8.05
CA ILE A 21 -8.69 -1.11 -6.69
C ILE A 21 -9.38 -2.07 -5.73
N PHE A 22 -8.60 -2.80 -4.95
CA PHE A 22 -9.08 -3.63 -3.85
C PHE A 22 -8.70 -3.01 -2.52
N ALA A 23 -9.63 -3.03 -1.56
CA ALA A 23 -9.33 -2.64 -0.20
C ALA A 23 -9.91 -3.63 0.80
N ALA A 24 -9.11 -3.99 1.81
CA ALA A 24 -9.61 -4.78 2.93
C ALA A 24 -10.80 -4.09 3.58
N TYR A 25 -11.87 -4.85 3.77
CA TYR A 25 -13.06 -4.37 4.42
C TYR A 25 -13.72 -5.46 5.25
N LYS A 26 -14.17 -5.08 6.44
CA LYS A 26 -15.00 -5.92 7.30
C LYS A 26 -16.03 -5.03 7.95
N ARG A 27 -17.31 -5.39 7.89
CA ARG A 27 -18.40 -4.54 8.39
C ARG A 27 -18.60 -4.63 9.90
N LEU A 28 -18.47 -5.82 10.48
CA LEU A 28 -18.83 -6.11 11.90
C LEU A 28 -17.91 -7.19 12.51
N PRO A 29 -17.80 -7.29 13.86
CA PRO A 29 -18.41 -6.41 14.87
C PRO A 29 -17.73 -5.05 15.00
N LYS A 30 -16.42 -4.96 14.71
CA LYS A 30 -15.68 -3.71 14.58
C LYS A 30 -15.38 -3.45 13.10
N PRO A 31 -15.86 -2.35 12.51
CA PRO A 31 -15.68 -2.10 11.09
C PRO A 31 -14.20 -1.82 10.79
N TYR A 32 -13.66 -2.53 9.80
CA TYR A 32 -12.32 -2.31 9.26
C TYR A 32 -12.47 -1.51 7.96
N ILE A 33 -12.22 -0.20 8.04
CA ILE A 33 -12.50 0.75 6.94
C ILE A 33 -11.30 1.55 6.48
N ARG A 34 -10.19 1.51 7.23
CA ARG A 34 -9.03 2.39 6.98
C ARG A 34 -8.47 2.19 5.58
N CYS A 35 -8.30 0.95 5.12
CA CYS A 35 -7.82 0.68 3.77
C CYS A 35 -8.73 1.27 2.68
N LYS A 36 -10.05 1.16 2.86
CA LYS A 36 -11.02 1.79 1.95
C LYS A 36 -10.88 3.32 1.96
N GLN A 37 -10.69 3.93 3.13
CA GLN A 37 -10.51 5.38 3.26
C GLN A 37 -9.19 5.85 2.62
N THR A 38 -8.11 5.08 2.77
CA THR A 38 -6.81 5.37 2.15
C THR A 38 -6.90 5.41 0.62
N CYS A 39 -7.62 4.46 0.02
CA CYS A 39 -7.79 4.42 -1.44
C CYS A 39 -8.82 5.41 -2.01
N LYS A 40 -9.70 5.97 -1.17
CA LYS A 40 -10.83 6.78 -1.63
C LYS A 40 -10.43 7.99 -2.50
N PRO A 41 -9.44 8.82 -2.11
CA PRO A 41 -9.05 9.97 -2.93
C PRO A 41 -8.60 9.57 -4.34
N LEU A 42 -7.78 8.52 -4.45
CA LEU A 42 -7.30 8.03 -5.74
C LEU A 42 -8.42 7.39 -6.56
N ALA A 43 -9.29 6.61 -5.93
CA ALA A 43 -10.44 5.99 -6.58
C ALA A 43 -11.40 7.02 -7.17
N ASP A 44 -11.69 8.09 -6.41
CA ASP A 44 -12.55 9.20 -6.85
C ASP A 44 -11.87 9.96 -8.03
N TYR A 45 -10.56 10.21 -7.95
CA TYR A 45 -9.79 10.85 -9.02
C TYR A 45 -9.78 10.04 -10.33
N LEU A 46 -9.51 8.73 -10.25
CA LEU A 46 -9.48 7.82 -11.40
C LEU A 46 -10.88 7.39 -11.86
N LYS A 47 -11.93 7.69 -11.08
CA LYS A 47 -13.32 7.23 -11.31
C LYS A 47 -13.45 5.71 -11.34
N ILE A 48 -12.69 5.01 -10.50
CA ILE A 48 -12.69 3.54 -10.39
C ILE A 48 -13.38 3.15 -9.08
N PRO A 49 -14.33 2.19 -9.07
CA PRO A 49 -14.92 1.71 -7.83
C PRO A 49 -13.90 0.91 -6.99
N ILE A 50 -13.98 1.04 -5.67
CA ILE A 50 -13.18 0.22 -4.74
C ILE A 50 -13.93 -1.08 -4.46
N ASP A 51 -13.33 -2.21 -4.81
CA ASP A 51 -13.83 -3.53 -4.43
C ASP A 51 -13.46 -3.83 -2.97
N THR A 52 -14.50 -4.05 -2.16
CA THR A 52 -14.42 -4.33 -0.73
C THR A 52 -14.99 -5.70 -0.37
N SER A 53 -15.01 -6.64 -1.31
CA SER A 53 -15.64 -7.95 -1.16
C SER A 53 -14.83 -8.93 -0.30
N TYR A 54 -13.57 -8.58 0.02
CA TYR A 54 -12.63 -9.45 0.73
C TYR A 54 -12.32 -8.92 2.13
N GLN A 55 -12.43 -9.80 3.14
CA GLN A 55 -11.99 -9.52 4.50
C GLN A 55 -10.45 -9.58 4.61
N PRO A 56 -9.85 -8.90 5.62
CA PRO A 56 -8.40 -8.91 5.91
C PRO A 56 -7.72 -10.29 5.88
N THR A 57 -8.44 -11.35 6.24
CA THR A 57 -7.92 -12.72 6.31
C THR A 57 -8.10 -13.52 5.01
N GLN A 58 -8.82 -13.00 4.01
CA GLN A 58 -9.15 -13.70 2.76
C GLN A 58 -8.09 -13.46 1.67
N ILE A 59 -6.82 -13.46 2.06
CA ILE A 59 -5.66 -13.13 1.23
C ILE A 59 -5.55 -14.11 0.04
N ASP A 60 -5.59 -15.41 0.31
CA ASP A 60 -5.45 -16.44 -0.74
C ASP A 60 -6.59 -16.37 -1.77
N LYS A 61 -7.79 -16.00 -1.33
CA LYS A 61 -8.95 -15.85 -2.21
C LYS A 61 -8.77 -14.66 -3.15
N LEU A 62 -8.27 -13.53 -2.63
CA LEU A 62 -7.98 -12.34 -3.42
C LEU A 62 -6.87 -12.61 -4.44
N ALA A 63 -5.75 -13.20 -4.00
CA ALA A 63 -4.64 -13.53 -4.88
C ALA A 63 -5.07 -14.50 -6.00
N LYS A 64 -5.85 -15.53 -5.66
CA LYS A 64 -6.39 -16.48 -6.64
C LYS A 64 -7.33 -15.82 -7.65
N GLU A 65 -8.23 -14.94 -7.22
CA GLU A 65 -9.12 -14.20 -8.13
C GLU A 65 -8.30 -13.37 -9.12
N ILE A 66 -7.29 -12.63 -8.63
CA ILE A 66 -6.48 -11.75 -9.48
C ILE A 66 -5.64 -12.55 -10.47
N LEU A 67 -5.02 -13.65 -10.03
CA LEU A 67 -4.17 -14.47 -10.88
C LEU A 67 -4.94 -15.34 -11.89
N ALA A 68 -6.18 -15.73 -11.57
CA ALA A 68 -6.95 -16.63 -12.43
C ALA A 68 -7.86 -15.89 -13.43
N ASN A 69 -8.19 -14.63 -13.19
CA ASN A 69 -9.17 -13.90 -14.00
C ASN A 69 -8.47 -13.03 -15.07
N PRO A 70 -8.67 -13.31 -16.38
CA PRO A 70 -8.00 -12.57 -17.46
C PRO A 70 -8.30 -11.07 -17.50
N LYS A 71 -9.35 -10.59 -16.81
CA LYS A 71 -9.70 -9.15 -16.78
C LYS A 71 -8.62 -8.27 -16.15
N TYR A 72 -7.69 -8.86 -15.38
CA TYR A 72 -6.59 -8.14 -14.75
C TYR A 72 -5.28 -8.19 -15.55
N ASN A 73 -5.23 -8.93 -16.67
CA ASN A 73 -4.03 -9.05 -17.50
C ASN A 73 -3.67 -7.71 -18.14
N ASP A 74 -2.36 -7.44 -18.27
CA ASP A 74 -1.80 -6.23 -18.86
C ASP A 74 -2.29 -4.91 -18.20
N ARG A 75 -2.69 -5.00 -16.92
CA ARG A 75 -3.16 -3.86 -16.11
C ARG A 75 -2.44 -3.80 -14.78
N THR A 76 -2.47 -2.62 -14.16
CA THR A 76 -2.07 -2.45 -12.75
C THR A 76 -3.30 -2.60 -11.85
N VAL A 77 -3.18 -3.42 -10.81
CA VAL A 77 -4.18 -3.60 -9.75
C VAL A 77 -3.62 -3.00 -8.47
N LEU A 78 -4.32 -2.01 -7.90
CA LEU A 78 -3.95 -1.44 -6.61
C LEU A 78 -4.64 -2.21 -5.49
N ILE A 79 -3.87 -2.65 -4.49
CA ILE A 79 -4.40 -3.37 -3.33
C ILE A 79 -3.98 -2.64 -2.05
N CYS A 80 -4.94 -2.25 -1.23
CA CYS A 80 -4.69 -1.66 0.08
C CYS A 80 -5.13 -2.59 1.20
N TRP A 81 -4.20 -2.88 2.10
CA TRP A 81 -4.33 -3.86 3.16
C TRP A 81 -3.55 -3.40 4.40
N ASP A 82 -3.70 -4.04 5.56
CA ASP A 82 -2.82 -3.73 6.70
C ASP A 82 -1.47 -4.40 6.58
N HIS A 83 -0.48 -3.74 7.19
CA HIS A 83 0.91 -4.11 7.16
C HIS A 83 1.21 -5.50 7.76
N TYR A 84 0.35 -6.04 8.64
CA TYR A 84 0.52 -7.40 9.18
C TYR A 84 0.25 -8.48 8.13
N HIS A 85 -0.68 -8.22 7.22
CA HIS A 85 -1.13 -9.20 6.23
C HIS A 85 -0.44 -9.03 4.87
N ILE A 86 0.16 -7.88 4.59
CA ILE A 86 0.84 -7.61 3.31
C ILE A 86 1.96 -8.62 2.97
N PRO A 87 2.85 -9.03 3.89
CA PRO A 87 3.84 -10.06 3.58
C PRO A 87 3.22 -11.37 3.09
N SER A 88 2.13 -11.80 3.74
CA SER A 88 1.36 -13.00 3.33
C SER A 88 0.67 -12.80 1.97
N LEU A 89 0.18 -11.60 1.68
CA LEU A 89 -0.40 -11.26 0.37
C LEU A 89 0.64 -11.38 -0.75
N ILE A 90 1.84 -10.85 -0.54
CA ILE A 90 2.93 -10.88 -1.53
C ILE A 90 3.38 -12.32 -1.81
N LYS A 91 3.46 -13.12 -0.76
CA LYS A 91 3.70 -14.57 -0.87
C LYS A 91 2.58 -15.30 -1.61
N ALA A 92 1.32 -14.95 -1.36
CA ALA A 92 0.17 -15.54 -2.06
C ALA A 92 0.16 -15.22 -3.56
N PHE A 93 0.76 -14.09 -3.96
CA PHE A 93 1.01 -13.76 -5.36
C PHE A 93 2.21 -14.51 -5.98
N GLY A 94 2.90 -15.36 -5.22
CA GLY A 94 4.02 -16.17 -5.68
C GLY A 94 5.38 -15.46 -5.67
N ALA A 95 5.44 -14.25 -5.11
CA ALA A 95 6.67 -13.49 -4.98
C ALA A 95 7.43 -13.84 -3.69
N GLU A 96 8.68 -13.39 -3.58
CA GLU A 96 9.45 -13.56 -2.35
C GLU A 96 8.86 -12.68 -1.24
N GLU A 97 8.67 -13.27 -0.05
CA GLU A 97 8.08 -12.56 1.08
C GLU A 97 9.01 -11.43 1.52
N PRO A 98 8.57 -10.16 1.44
CA PRO A 98 9.35 -9.09 1.99
C PRO A 98 9.17 -9.17 3.49
N GLY A 99 10.27 -9.29 4.23
CA GLY A 99 10.24 -9.30 5.69
C GLY A 99 9.44 -8.13 6.30
N THR A 100 9.27 -8.17 7.62
CA THR A 100 8.33 -7.34 8.39
C THR A 100 8.30 -5.87 7.99
N TRP A 101 7.10 -5.31 7.98
CA TRP A 101 6.85 -3.89 7.81
C TRP A 101 6.95 -3.18 9.17
N ASP A 102 7.83 -2.19 9.27
CA ASP A 102 8.03 -1.39 10.49
C ASP A 102 6.76 -0.61 10.90
N ASN A 103 6.38 -0.68 12.18
CA ASN A 103 5.10 -0.12 12.66
C ASN A 103 4.98 1.40 12.54
N ASP A 104 6.09 2.13 12.33
CA ASP A 104 6.11 3.59 12.18
C ASP A 104 6.12 4.06 10.72
N ILE A 105 6.07 3.14 9.76
CA ILE A 105 5.97 3.44 8.33
C ILE A 105 4.52 3.20 7.86
N TYR A 106 3.89 4.21 7.27
CA TYR A 106 2.49 4.11 6.82
C TYR A 106 2.31 4.29 5.30
N ASP A 107 3.36 4.75 4.63
CA ASP A 107 3.41 5.18 3.24
C ASP A 107 4.27 4.25 2.36
N GLN A 108 4.60 3.06 2.88
CA GLN A 108 5.33 2.04 2.14
C GLN A 108 4.42 1.33 1.13
N VAL A 109 4.98 1.02 -0.03
CA VAL A 109 4.30 0.34 -1.13
C VAL A 109 5.18 -0.80 -1.61
N TYR A 110 4.53 -1.89 -1.99
CA TYR A 110 5.17 -2.99 -2.70
C TYR A 110 4.65 -3.05 -4.12
N VAL A 111 5.57 -3.08 -5.07
CA VAL A 111 5.26 -3.24 -6.48
C VAL A 111 5.68 -4.64 -6.88
N LEU A 112 4.71 -5.40 -7.37
CA LEU A 112 4.91 -6.76 -7.87
C LEU A 112 4.84 -6.71 -9.39
N THR A 113 5.96 -6.96 -10.06
CA THR A 113 6.02 -7.02 -11.52
C THR A 113 6.00 -8.47 -11.98
N PHE A 114 4.96 -8.84 -12.72
CA PHE A 114 4.79 -10.18 -13.26
C PHE A 114 5.41 -10.26 -14.65
N GLN A 115 6.26 -11.26 -14.88
CA GLN A 115 6.80 -11.60 -16.19
C GLN A 115 6.39 -13.02 -16.54
N LYS A 116 6.26 -13.29 -17.83
CA LYS A 116 5.90 -14.62 -18.32
C LYS A 116 6.96 -15.63 -17.86
N ASP A 117 6.50 -16.74 -17.28
CA ASP A 117 7.33 -17.87 -16.84
C ASP A 117 8.41 -17.56 -15.79
N ALA A 118 8.29 -16.44 -15.06
CA ALA A 118 9.20 -16.04 -13.99
C ALA A 118 8.47 -15.77 -12.67
N LYS A 119 9.21 -15.86 -11.56
CA LYS A 119 8.69 -15.40 -10.27
C LYS A 119 8.48 -13.88 -10.31
N PRO A 120 7.40 -13.35 -9.70
CA PRO A 120 7.17 -11.92 -9.66
C PRO A 120 8.30 -11.21 -8.92
N GLN A 121 8.77 -10.12 -9.50
CA GLN A 121 9.78 -9.26 -8.88
C GLN A 121 9.12 -8.32 -7.89
N VAL A 122 9.70 -8.17 -6.71
CA VAL A 122 9.19 -7.29 -5.65
C VAL A 122 10.08 -6.07 -5.50
N GLN A 123 9.51 -4.88 -5.61
CA GLN A 123 10.17 -3.63 -5.28
C GLN A 123 9.48 -2.98 -4.08
N LYS A 124 10.26 -2.52 -3.10
CA LYS A 124 9.76 -1.72 -1.96
C LYS A 124 9.97 -0.24 -2.27
N ILE A 125 8.96 0.59 -2.04
CA ILE A 125 9.00 2.04 -2.26
C ILE A 125 8.42 2.77 -1.04
N LEU A 126 9.02 3.91 -0.64
CA LEU A 126 8.46 4.85 0.33
C LEU A 126 7.91 6.05 -0.43
N GLN A 127 6.64 6.42 -0.19
CA GLN A 127 5.98 7.48 -0.94
C GLN A 127 6.28 8.89 -0.42
N GLN A 128 6.75 9.01 0.83
CA GLN A 128 7.08 10.27 1.52
C GLN A 128 5.93 11.27 1.44
N LEU A 129 4.71 10.83 1.73
CA LEU A 129 3.51 11.65 1.52
C LEU A 129 3.37 12.76 2.55
N MET A 130 3.96 12.60 3.73
CA MET A 130 3.90 13.54 4.83
C MET A 130 5.27 14.11 5.17
N TYR A 131 5.26 15.30 5.76
CA TYR A 131 6.48 15.90 6.29
C TYR A 131 7.05 15.03 7.42
N GLY A 132 8.32 14.66 7.31
CA GLY A 132 9.01 13.82 8.29
C GLY A 132 8.94 12.31 8.01
N ASP A 133 8.29 11.88 6.92
CA ASP A 133 8.34 10.48 6.50
C ASP A 133 9.78 10.03 6.20
N ARG A 134 10.06 8.75 6.45
CA ARG A 134 11.39 8.18 6.24
C ARG A 134 11.76 8.23 4.75
N THR A 135 13.03 8.47 4.47
CA THR A 135 13.59 8.41 3.11
C THR A 135 14.28 7.09 2.80
N THR A 136 14.47 6.23 3.83
CA THR A 136 15.10 4.91 3.70
C THR A 136 14.37 3.87 4.56
N PHE A 137 14.48 2.60 4.18
CA PHE A 137 13.95 1.47 4.96
C PHE A 137 14.80 1.15 6.21
N SER A 138 15.95 1.80 6.39
CA SER A 138 16.74 1.68 7.61
C SER A 138 16.18 2.64 8.65
N ALA A 139 16.12 2.22 9.91
CA ALA A 139 15.83 3.13 11.01
C ALA A 139 16.86 4.27 11.01
N SER A 140 16.41 5.52 10.90
CA SER A 140 17.27 6.67 11.15
C SER A 140 17.57 6.69 12.64
N LEU A 141 18.84 6.55 13.02
CA LEU A 141 19.31 6.69 14.41
C LEU A 141 19.21 8.13 14.94
N THR A 142 18.66 9.06 14.18
CA THR A 142 18.52 10.44 14.59
C THR A 142 17.06 10.71 14.96
N ALA A 143 16.74 10.45 16.23
CA ALA A 143 15.57 11.07 16.84
C ALA A 143 15.64 12.58 16.58
N LEU A 144 14.50 13.19 16.24
CA LEU A 144 14.38 14.64 16.29
C LEU A 144 14.82 15.08 17.70
N PRO A 145 15.67 16.12 17.85
CA PRO A 145 15.96 16.65 19.17
C PRO A 145 14.62 17.01 19.82
N GLU A 146 14.36 16.49 21.02
CA GLU A 146 13.22 16.94 21.84
C GLU A 146 13.39 18.43 22.08
N ILE A 147 12.70 19.25 21.29
CA ILE A 147 12.51 20.64 21.62
C ILE A 147 11.48 20.61 22.74
N ALA A 148 11.93 20.72 23.99
CA ALA A 148 11.03 20.89 25.12
C ALA A 148 10.13 22.09 24.83
N ALA A 149 8.85 21.83 24.55
CA ALA A 149 7.87 22.88 24.45
C ALA A 149 7.79 23.56 25.83
N PRO A 150 8.07 24.86 25.96
CA PRO A 150 7.81 25.54 27.22
C PRO A 150 6.29 25.52 27.43
N CYS A 151 5.84 24.70 28.38
CA CYS A 151 4.48 24.77 28.87
C CYS A 151 4.29 26.17 29.46
N PRO A 152 3.35 27.00 28.95
CA PRO A 152 3.10 28.30 29.55
C PRO A 152 2.61 28.06 30.98
N LYS A 153 3.28 28.69 31.94
CA LYS A 153 2.77 28.75 33.32
C LYS A 153 1.56 29.67 33.27
N GLU A 154 0.41 29.14 33.67
CA GLU A 154 -0.78 29.94 33.95
C GLU A 154 -0.48 30.81 35.19
N ASP A 155 -0.60 32.13 35.05
CA ASP A 155 -0.55 33.12 36.14
C ASP A 155 -1.93 33.27 36.80
#